data_AF-A0A444K0R3-F1
#
_entry.id   AF-A0A444K0R3-F1
#
_cell.length_a   1.000
_cell.length_b   1.000
_cell.length_c   1.000
_cell.angle_alpha   90.00
_cell.angle_beta   90.00
_cell.angle_gamma   90.00
#
_symmetry.space_group_name_H-M   'P 1'
#
loop_
_entity.id
_entity.type
_entity.pdbx_description
1 polymer ?
#
loop_
_entity_poly.entity_id
_entity_poly.type
_entity_poly.pdbx_seq_one_letter_code
_entity_poly.pdbx_strand_id
1 'polypeptide(L)'
;MNVPATLHASLMARLDRLGSAVKEVAQIGAVLGREFSYELLAAVAQRNAAELNGALDQLVGAGLVFCRGTRPLATYLFKHALVQDAAYGTLLRAKRQELHKRVADMLEEQWIEITEAQPELLAHHLQEAGDWASSVDHWQKAGEAALARAATREAVSHFASAIDCSRRLGDVSGGAERVTRLHLAMANALMQAEGYRSERLGKTLEDARLAAAKTASVELQCDVALSLAPFFYATGRNHDYLTLAEEQLANCADLLPTAHLSGL
;
A
#
# COMPACT_ATOMS: atom_id res chain seq x y z
N MET A 1 -17.52 4.54 -7.74
CA MET A 1 -18.88 4.37 -8.33
C MET A 1 -19.89 4.39 -7.21
N ASN A 2 -20.80 5.37 -7.19
CA ASN A 2 -21.80 5.48 -6.13
C ASN A 2 -22.87 4.38 -6.31
N VAL A 3 -22.92 3.45 -5.37
CA VAL A 3 -23.99 2.46 -5.27
C VAL A 3 -25.26 3.21 -4.87
N PRO A 4 -26.41 2.99 -5.52
CA PRO A 4 -27.66 3.61 -5.07
C PRO A 4 -27.93 3.22 -3.62
N ALA A 5 -28.15 4.20 -2.74
CA ALA A 5 -28.33 3.98 -1.30
C ALA A 5 -29.41 2.93 -0.97
N THR A 6 -30.41 2.80 -1.85
CA THR A 6 -31.51 1.83 -1.75
C THR A 6 -31.05 0.38 -1.98
N LEU A 7 -30.10 0.15 -2.89
CA LEU A 7 -29.54 -1.17 -3.17
C LEU A 7 -28.65 -1.64 -2.02
N HIS A 8 -27.82 -0.72 -1.49
CA HIS A 8 -27.01 -0.99 -0.31
C HIS A 8 -27.89 -1.34 0.90
N ALA A 9 -28.91 -0.54 1.20
CA ALA A 9 -29.85 -0.81 2.29
C ALA A 9 -30.55 -2.18 2.16
N SER A 10 -30.92 -2.57 0.92
CA SER A 10 -31.52 -3.88 0.66
C SER A 10 -30.57 -5.06 0.93
N LEU A 11 -29.31 -4.95 0.51
CA LEU A 11 -28.29 -5.96 0.79
C LEU A 11 -27.99 -6.06 2.29
N MET A 12 -28.01 -4.93 3.00
CA MET A 12 -27.83 -4.90 4.45
C MET A 12 -28.98 -5.58 5.17
N ALA A 13 -30.21 -5.26 4.81
CA ALA A 13 -31.38 -5.92 5.37
C ALA A 13 -31.36 -7.44 5.12
N ARG A 14 -30.80 -7.91 4.00
CA ARG A 14 -30.61 -9.35 3.73
C ARG A 14 -29.60 -9.98 4.69
N LEU A 15 -28.46 -9.32 4.92
CA LEU A 15 -27.44 -9.80 5.87
C LEU A 15 -27.96 -9.80 7.32
N ASP A 16 -28.68 -8.75 7.72
CA ASP A 16 -29.24 -8.64 9.07
C ASP A 16 -30.26 -9.75 9.38
N ARG A 17 -31.02 -10.20 8.37
CA ARG A 17 -31.98 -11.30 8.52
C ARG A 17 -31.34 -12.68 8.74
N LEU A 18 -30.05 -12.85 8.43
CA LEU A 18 -29.33 -14.11 8.65
C LEU A 18 -28.80 -14.24 10.09
N GLY A 19 -28.95 -13.21 10.91
CA GLY A 19 -28.48 -13.20 12.29
C GLY A 19 -27.04 -12.71 12.45
N SER A 20 -26.67 -12.36 13.68
CA SER A 20 -25.40 -11.72 14.01
C SER A 20 -24.18 -12.59 13.67
N ALA A 21 -24.23 -13.88 13.98
CA ALA A 21 -23.12 -14.80 13.71
C ALA A 21 -22.80 -14.91 12.21
N VAL A 22 -23.83 -14.98 11.35
CA VAL A 22 -23.66 -15.07 9.89
C VAL A 22 -23.15 -13.75 9.32
N LYS A 23 -23.67 -12.63 9.83
CA LYS A 23 -23.19 -11.29 9.48
C LYS A 23 -21.72 -11.10 9.83
N GLU A 24 -21.29 -11.55 11.00
CA GLU A 24 -19.87 -11.47 11.40
C GLU A 24 -18.97 -12.27 10.47
N VAL A 25 -19.35 -13.50 10.08
CA VAL A 25 -18.57 -14.28 9.11
C VAL A 25 -18.49 -13.58 7.75
N ALA A 26 -19.59 -12.96 7.29
CA ALA A 26 -19.56 -12.15 6.08
C ALA A 26 -18.66 -10.92 6.21
N GLN A 27 -18.65 -10.25 7.37
CA GLN A 27 -17.76 -9.11 7.63
C GLN A 27 -16.29 -9.51 7.60
N ILE A 28 -15.93 -10.65 8.22
CA ILE A 28 -14.55 -11.15 8.19
C ILE A 28 -14.16 -11.51 6.76
N GLY A 29 -15.00 -12.25 6.04
CA GLY A 29 -14.77 -12.53 4.62
C GLY A 29 -14.59 -11.25 3.80
N ALA A 30 -15.37 -10.20 4.10
CA ALA A 30 -15.26 -8.93 3.39
C ALA A 30 -13.95 -8.18 3.66
N VAL A 31 -13.34 -8.36 4.84
CA VAL A 31 -11.99 -7.88 5.17
C VAL A 31 -10.94 -8.67 4.39
N LEU A 32 -11.08 -10.00 4.27
CA LEU A 32 -10.14 -10.85 3.53
C LEU A 32 -10.12 -10.57 2.02
N GLY A 33 -11.25 -10.12 1.48
CA GLY A 33 -11.36 -9.72 0.08
C GLY A 33 -12.59 -10.30 -0.61
N ARG A 34 -12.65 -10.12 -1.94
CA ARG A 34 -13.78 -10.62 -2.73
C ARG A 34 -13.80 -12.15 -2.79
N GLU A 35 -12.62 -12.76 -2.85
CA GLU A 35 -12.38 -14.20 -2.81
C GLU A 35 -11.44 -14.52 -1.66
N PHE A 36 -11.73 -15.56 -0.89
CA PHE A 36 -10.92 -15.97 0.27
C PHE A 36 -11.02 -17.48 0.50
N SER A 37 -9.97 -18.07 1.09
CA SER A 37 -9.96 -19.48 1.45
C SER A 37 -10.71 -19.75 2.75
N TYR A 38 -11.27 -20.94 2.89
CA TYR A 38 -11.83 -21.42 4.17
C TYR A 38 -10.78 -21.37 5.28
N GLU A 39 -9.55 -21.78 4.97
CA GLU A 39 -8.45 -21.86 5.93
C GLU A 39 -8.11 -20.50 6.55
N LEU A 40 -7.91 -19.47 5.72
CA LEU A 40 -7.64 -18.12 6.20
C LEU A 40 -8.82 -17.54 6.97
N LEU A 41 -10.05 -17.77 6.50
CA LEU A 41 -11.24 -17.37 7.23
C LEU A 41 -11.33 -18.06 8.59
N ALA A 42 -11.04 -19.36 8.67
CA ALA A 42 -11.10 -20.11 9.92
C ALA A 42 -10.06 -19.63 10.93
N ALA A 43 -8.83 -19.38 10.47
CA ALA A 43 -7.75 -18.82 11.29
C ALA A 43 -8.16 -17.44 11.86
N VAL A 44 -8.74 -16.58 11.01
CA VAL A 44 -9.13 -15.23 11.41
C VAL A 44 -10.44 -15.21 12.19
N ALA A 45 -11.38 -16.14 12.01
CA ALA A 45 -12.71 -16.08 12.64
C ALA A 45 -12.69 -16.37 14.15
N GLN A 46 -11.71 -17.12 14.66
CA GLN A 46 -11.65 -17.55 16.07
C GLN A 46 -12.97 -18.16 16.57
N ARG A 47 -13.64 -18.92 15.71
CA ARG A 47 -14.90 -19.64 16.00
C ARG A 47 -14.67 -21.14 15.91
N ASN A 48 -15.49 -21.92 16.60
CA ASN A 48 -15.45 -23.37 16.39
C ASN A 48 -15.93 -23.72 14.98
N ALA A 49 -15.46 -24.86 14.47
CA ALA A 49 -15.71 -25.27 13.09
C ALA A 49 -17.21 -25.45 12.78
N ALA A 50 -18.02 -25.91 13.75
CA ALA A 50 -19.45 -26.14 13.53
C ALA A 50 -20.21 -24.82 13.30
N GLU A 51 -19.93 -23.80 14.12
CA GLU A 51 -20.52 -22.46 13.97
C GLU A 51 -20.10 -21.80 12.65
N LEU A 52 -18.80 -21.86 12.33
CA LEU A 52 -18.27 -21.28 11.10
C LEU A 52 -18.90 -21.94 9.86
N ASN A 53 -18.98 -23.27 9.87
CA ASN A 53 -19.59 -24.03 8.78
C ASN A 53 -21.07 -23.73 8.63
N GLY A 54 -21.82 -23.69 9.74
CA GLY A 54 -23.25 -23.34 9.71
C GLY A 54 -23.49 -21.92 9.18
N ALA A 55 -22.62 -20.96 9.49
CA ALA A 55 -22.70 -19.60 8.96
C ALA A 55 -22.38 -19.53 7.46
N LEU A 56 -21.34 -20.23 7.01
CA LEU A 56 -20.98 -20.30 5.59
C LEU A 56 -22.06 -20.98 4.76
N ASP A 57 -22.63 -22.07 5.26
CA ASP A 57 -23.72 -22.78 4.59
C ASP A 57 -24.96 -21.87 4.45
N GLN A 58 -25.25 -21.03 5.46
CA GLN A 58 -26.30 -20.01 5.37
C GLN A 58 -25.99 -18.89 4.38
N LEU A 59 -24.75 -18.41 4.30
CA LEU A 59 -24.33 -17.41 3.29
C LEU A 59 -24.46 -17.95 1.86
N VAL A 60 -24.11 -19.22 1.67
CA VAL A 60 -24.26 -19.93 0.39
C VAL A 60 -25.74 -20.14 0.07
N GLY A 61 -26.53 -20.63 1.03
CA GLY A 61 -27.98 -20.84 0.88
C GLY A 61 -28.75 -19.54 0.58
N ALA A 62 -28.31 -18.42 1.16
CA ALA A 62 -28.86 -17.09 0.87
C ALA A 62 -28.40 -16.51 -0.48
N GLY A 63 -27.50 -17.20 -1.20
CA GLY A 63 -26.95 -16.79 -2.48
C GLY A 63 -26.07 -15.54 -2.42
N LEU A 64 -25.46 -15.27 -1.26
CA LEU A 64 -24.57 -14.12 -1.05
C LEU A 64 -23.11 -14.45 -1.40
N VAL A 65 -22.73 -15.70 -1.19
CA VAL A 65 -21.38 -16.22 -1.41
C VAL A 65 -21.48 -17.52 -2.21
N PHE A 66 -20.55 -17.73 -3.15
CA PHE A 66 -20.35 -19.02 -3.81
C PHE A 66 -19.24 -19.81 -3.11
N CYS A 67 -19.43 -21.10 -2.95
CA CYS A 67 -18.40 -22.03 -2.48
C CYS A 67 -17.84 -22.81 -3.67
N ARG A 68 -16.52 -22.92 -3.76
CA ARG A 68 -15.81 -23.77 -4.73
C ARG A 68 -14.95 -24.77 -3.97
N GLY A 69 -14.99 -26.03 -4.41
CA GLY A 69 -14.27 -27.12 -3.76
C GLY A 69 -14.94 -27.60 -2.46
N THR A 70 -14.17 -28.30 -1.63
CA THR A 70 -14.64 -28.90 -0.37
C THR A 70 -13.74 -28.49 0.78
N ARG A 71 -14.35 -28.19 1.93
CA ARG A 71 -13.64 -27.88 3.17
C ARG A 71 -12.68 -29.02 3.55
N PRO A 72 -11.47 -28.73 4.06
CA PRO A 72 -10.95 -27.41 4.44
C PRO A 72 -10.32 -26.60 3.29
N LEU A 73 -10.25 -27.16 2.07
CA LEU A 73 -9.62 -26.52 0.90
C LEU A 73 -10.59 -25.69 0.04
N ALA A 74 -11.78 -25.40 0.57
CA ALA A 74 -12.78 -24.63 -0.16
C ALA A 74 -12.37 -23.16 -0.29
N THR A 75 -12.72 -22.54 -1.42
CA THR A 75 -12.68 -21.08 -1.58
C THR A 75 -14.09 -20.52 -1.65
N TYR A 76 -14.24 -19.30 -1.15
CA TYR A 76 -15.48 -18.58 -1.09
C TYR A 76 -15.35 -17.28 -1.87
N LEU A 77 -16.37 -16.97 -2.67
CA LEU A 77 -16.40 -15.78 -3.52
C LEU A 77 -17.71 -15.02 -3.29
N PHE A 78 -17.63 -13.74 -2.92
CA PHE A 78 -18.82 -12.90 -2.90
C PHE A 78 -19.44 -12.82 -4.29
N LYS A 79 -20.74 -13.13 -4.38
CA LYS A 79 -21.46 -13.17 -5.65
C LYS A 79 -21.44 -11.81 -6.36
N HIS A 80 -21.46 -10.72 -5.59
CA HIS A 80 -21.34 -9.36 -6.10
C HIS A 80 -20.40 -8.54 -5.20
N ALA A 81 -19.60 -7.65 -5.80
CA ALA A 81 -18.76 -6.71 -5.05
C ALA A 81 -19.59 -5.88 -4.04
N LEU A 82 -20.81 -5.52 -4.42
CA LEU A 82 -21.73 -4.79 -3.54
C LEU A 82 -22.10 -5.54 -2.26
N VAL A 83 -22.08 -6.88 -2.25
CA VAL A 83 -22.33 -7.66 -1.03
C VAL A 83 -21.14 -7.55 -0.09
N GLN A 84 -19.91 -7.63 -0.63
CA GLN A 84 -18.68 -7.40 0.11
C GLN A 84 -18.67 -5.99 0.68
N ASP A 85 -18.91 -4.98 -0.16
CA ASP A 85 -18.93 -3.56 0.24
C ASP A 85 -19.95 -3.32 1.35
N ALA A 86 -21.14 -3.91 1.23
CA ALA A 86 -22.17 -3.80 2.24
C ALA A 86 -21.71 -4.44 3.56
N ALA A 87 -21.23 -5.70 3.54
CA ALA A 87 -20.72 -6.36 4.74
C ALA A 87 -19.60 -5.56 5.40
N TYR A 88 -18.59 -5.13 4.62
CA TYR A 88 -17.47 -4.31 5.09
C TYR A 88 -17.91 -2.93 5.63
N GLY A 89 -18.91 -2.32 5.00
CA GLY A 89 -19.50 -1.03 5.38
C GLY A 89 -20.23 -1.04 6.72
N THR A 90 -20.66 -2.21 7.21
CA THR A 90 -21.27 -2.33 8.55
C THR A 90 -20.25 -2.37 9.70
N LEU A 91 -18.97 -2.54 9.41
CA LEU A 91 -17.94 -2.57 10.43
C LEU A 91 -17.68 -1.16 10.97
N LEU A 92 -17.79 -1.00 12.29
CA LEU A 92 -17.26 0.18 12.97
C LEU A 92 -15.75 0.24 12.78
N ARG A 93 -15.19 1.45 12.73
CA ARG A 93 -13.76 1.70 12.49
C ARG A 93 -12.85 0.86 13.39
N ALA A 94 -13.12 0.81 14.69
CA ALA A 94 -12.31 0.03 15.63
C ALA A 94 -12.34 -1.48 15.32
N LYS A 95 -13.51 -2.03 14.98
CA LYS A 95 -13.64 -3.45 14.65
C LYS A 95 -12.97 -3.78 13.32
N ARG A 96 -13.05 -2.87 12.35
CA ARG A 96 -12.33 -2.98 11.07
C ARG A 96 -10.82 -3.05 11.31
N GLN A 97 -10.26 -2.13 12.09
CA GLN A 97 -8.84 -2.13 12.43
C GLN A 97 -8.42 -3.42 13.14
N GLU A 98 -9.21 -3.89 14.11
CA GLU A 98 -8.96 -5.17 14.82
C GLU A 98 -8.93 -6.36 13.84
N LEU A 99 -9.89 -6.44 12.92
CA LEU A 99 -9.95 -7.52 11.93
C LEU A 99 -8.77 -7.45 10.95
N HIS A 100 -8.44 -6.27 10.41
CA HIS A 100 -7.28 -6.13 9.54
C HIS A 100 -5.98 -6.49 10.26
N LYS A 101 -5.83 -6.12 11.54
CA LYS A 101 -4.68 -6.53 12.36
C LYS A 101 -4.59 -8.04 12.47
N ARG A 102 -5.68 -8.71 12.83
CA ARG A 102 -5.73 -10.17 12.92
C ARG A 102 -5.37 -10.85 11.60
N VAL A 103 -5.80 -10.29 10.47
CA VAL A 103 -5.42 -10.81 9.15
C VAL A 103 -3.93 -10.64 8.90
N ALA A 104 -3.37 -9.46 9.19
CA ALA A 104 -1.93 -9.22 9.07
C ALA A 104 -1.11 -10.19 9.93
N ASP A 105 -1.48 -10.34 11.20
CA ASP A 105 -0.81 -11.26 12.14
C ASP A 105 -0.82 -12.70 11.60
N MET A 106 -1.97 -13.19 11.09
CA MET A 106 -2.06 -14.53 10.52
C MET A 106 -1.24 -14.69 9.23
N LEU A 107 -1.25 -13.68 8.36
CA LEU A 107 -0.46 -13.69 7.12
C LEU A 107 1.05 -13.74 7.41
N GLU A 108 1.52 -13.00 8.42
CA GLU A 108 2.92 -13.00 8.85
C GLU A 108 3.34 -14.32 9.52
N GLU A 109 2.44 -14.96 10.27
CA GLU A 109 2.77 -16.19 11.02
C GLU A 109 2.67 -17.48 10.19
N GLN A 110 1.68 -17.57 9.30
CA GLN A 110 1.27 -18.83 8.67
C GLN A 110 1.33 -18.83 7.13
N TRP A 111 1.42 -17.66 6.50
CA TRP A 111 1.46 -17.52 5.03
C TRP A 111 2.64 -16.68 4.57
N ILE A 112 3.82 -16.94 5.13
CA ILE A 112 5.06 -16.22 4.85
C ILE A 112 5.38 -16.24 3.35
N GLU A 113 5.26 -17.39 2.68
CA GLU A 113 5.56 -17.49 1.26
C GLU A 113 4.61 -16.63 0.39
N ILE A 114 3.36 -16.46 0.83
CA ILE A 114 2.41 -15.58 0.14
C ILE A 114 2.78 -14.12 0.38
N THR A 115 3.13 -13.74 1.60
CA THR A 115 3.50 -12.35 1.93
C THR A 115 4.83 -11.94 1.32
N GLU A 116 5.78 -12.86 1.15
CA GLU A 116 7.01 -12.64 0.40
C GLU A 116 6.74 -12.49 -1.11
N ALA A 117 5.83 -13.31 -1.67
CA ALA A 117 5.46 -13.24 -3.07
C ALA A 117 4.58 -12.01 -3.42
N GLN A 118 3.77 -11.54 -2.46
CA GLN A 118 2.83 -10.43 -2.60
C GLN A 118 2.88 -9.51 -1.37
N PRO A 119 3.96 -8.71 -1.20
CA PRO A 119 4.10 -7.83 -0.03
C PRO A 119 2.97 -6.80 0.09
N GLU A 120 2.35 -6.43 -1.02
CA GLU A 120 1.20 -5.51 -1.08
C GLU A 120 -0.02 -6.00 -0.29
N LEU A 121 -0.21 -7.32 -0.20
CA LEU A 121 -1.32 -7.91 0.54
C LEU A 121 -1.19 -7.61 2.03
N LEU A 122 -0.02 -7.93 2.59
CA LEU A 122 0.29 -7.65 3.99
C LEU A 122 0.33 -6.15 4.26
N ALA A 123 0.96 -5.36 3.37
CA ALA A 123 1.02 -3.91 3.49
C ALA A 123 -0.36 -3.27 3.61
N HIS A 124 -1.34 -3.74 2.82
CA HIS A 124 -2.73 -3.29 2.89
C HIS A 124 -3.39 -3.58 4.24
N HIS A 125 -3.25 -4.81 4.76
CA HIS A 125 -3.84 -5.16 6.05
C HIS A 125 -3.18 -4.39 7.21
N LEU A 126 -1.87 -4.22 7.21
CA LEU A 126 -1.16 -3.38 8.19
C LEU A 126 -1.63 -1.91 8.12
N GLN A 127 -1.80 -1.38 6.90
CA GLN A 127 -2.29 -0.02 6.68
C GLN A 127 -3.69 0.18 7.29
N GLU A 128 -4.63 -0.71 6.96
CA GLU A 128 -6.01 -0.64 7.43
C GLU A 128 -6.12 -0.95 8.93
N ALA A 129 -5.19 -1.71 9.50
CA ALA A 129 -5.03 -1.90 10.95
C ALA A 129 -4.52 -0.64 11.66
N GLY A 130 -3.89 0.28 10.93
CA GLY A 130 -3.24 1.47 11.47
C GLY A 130 -1.81 1.22 11.96
N ASP A 131 -1.21 0.09 11.63
CA ASP A 131 0.22 -0.16 11.81
C ASP A 131 1.00 0.45 10.64
N TRP A 132 1.14 1.77 10.68
CA TRP A 132 1.79 2.52 9.62
C TRP A 132 3.27 2.18 9.50
N ALA A 133 3.95 1.80 10.59
CA ALA A 133 5.40 1.53 10.59
C ALA A 133 5.70 0.31 9.73
N SER A 134 5.09 -0.82 10.08
CA SER A 134 5.24 -2.08 9.35
C SER A 134 4.67 -1.98 7.93
N SER A 135 3.61 -1.18 7.74
CA SER A 135 2.99 -0.97 6.43
C SER A 135 3.90 -0.24 5.44
N VAL A 136 4.68 0.76 5.88
CA VAL A 136 5.62 1.48 5.00
C VAL A 136 6.62 0.51 4.39
N ASP A 137 7.22 -0.35 5.22
CA ASP A 137 8.27 -1.27 4.79
C ASP A 137 7.72 -2.29 3.77
N HIS A 138 6.52 -2.80 3.97
CA HIS A 138 5.90 -3.75 3.04
C HIS A 138 5.42 -3.09 1.74
N TRP A 139 4.91 -1.84 1.79
CA TRP A 139 4.62 -1.10 0.56
C TRP A 139 5.87 -0.76 -0.24
N GLN A 140 6.98 -0.46 0.43
CA GLN A 140 8.26 -0.26 -0.23
C GLN A 140 8.72 -1.54 -0.94
N LYS A 141 8.72 -2.69 -0.25
CA LYS A 141 9.02 -4.00 -0.84
C LYS A 141 8.12 -4.31 -2.04
N ALA A 142 6.83 -4.03 -1.94
CA ALA A 142 5.88 -4.22 -3.06
C ALA A 142 6.24 -3.33 -4.27
N GLY A 143 6.62 -2.08 -4.04
CA GLY A 143 7.06 -1.16 -5.09
C GLY A 143 8.34 -1.64 -5.77
N GLU A 144 9.32 -2.10 -4.99
CA GLU A 144 10.58 -2.67 -5.49
C GLU A 144 10.35 -3.95 -6.29
N ALA A 145 9.52 -4.87 -5.78
CA ALA A 145 9.13 -6.10 -6.50
C ALA A 145 8.39 -5.80 -7.81
N ALA A 146 7.49 -4.81 -7.79
CA ALA A 146 6.78 -4.37 -9.00
C ALA A 146 7.74 -3.75 -10.04
N LEU A 147 8.73 -2.95 -9.61
CA LEU A 147 9.79 -2.45 -10.50
C LEU A 147 10.62 -3.58 -11.10
N ALA A 148 11.02 -4.57 -10.30
CA ALA A 148 11.83 -5.70 -10.76
C ALA A 148 11.15 -6.50 -11.89
N ARG A 149 9.81 -6.55 -11.89
CA ARG A 149 9.00 -7.18 -12.96
C ARG A 149 8.49 -6.19 -14.04
N ALA A 150 9.00 -4.96 -14.07
CA ALA A 150 8.59 -3.88 -14.97
C ALA A 150 7.09 -3.50 -14.90
N ALA A 151 6.42 -3.79 -13.78
CA ALA A 151 5.05 -3.36 -13.48
C ALA A 151 5.06 -1.93 -12.91
N THR A 152 5.42 -0.98 -13.77
CA THR A 152 5.78 0.39 -13.34
C THR A 152 4.59 1.17 -12.78
N ARG A 153 3.37 0.94 -13.27
CA ARG A 153 2.16 1.61 -12.74
C ARG A 153 1.82 1.12 -11.33
N GLU A 154 1.95 -0.18 -11.09
CA GLU A 154 1.78 -0.80 -9.79
C GLU A 154 2.85 -0.30 -8.82
N ALA A 155 4.12 -0.26 -9.25
CA ALA A 155 5.20 0.29 -8.44
C ALA A 155 4.92 1.72 -8.00
N VAL A 156 4.47 2.59 -8.93
CA VAL A 156 4.06 3.96 -8.60
C VAL A 156 2.93 3.99 -7.56
N SER A 157 1.95 3.09 -7.65
CA SER A 157 0.88 2.99 -6.67
C SER A 157 1.38 2.53 -5.30
N HIS A 158 2.28 1.55 -5.25
CA HIS A 158 2.83 1.03 -4.01
C HIS A 158 3.72 2.05 -3.30
N PHE A 159 4.61 2.74 -4.02
CA PHE A 159 5.40 3.82 -3.43
C PHE A 159 4.53 4.99 -2.95
N ALA A 160 3.44 5.30 -3.65
CA ALA A 160 2.49 6.31 -3.16
C ALA A 160 1.85 5.90 -1.83
N SER A 161 1.44 4.64 -1.68
CA SER A 161 0.93 4.10 -0.40
C SER A 161 2.00 4.16 0.71
N ALA A 162 3.26 3.82 0.40
CA ALA A 162 4.37 3.92 1.34
C ALA A 162 4.59 5.36 1.82
N ILE A 163 4.54 6.34 0.90
CA ILE A 163 4.69 7.77 1.23
C ILE A 163 3.53 8.22 2.14
N ASP A 164 2.29 7.83 1.84
CA ASP A 164 1.13 8.19 2.65
C ASP A 164 1.19 7.57 4.06
N CYS A 165 1.65 6.32 4.18
CA CYS A 165 1.90 5.70 5.48
C CYS A 165 3.02 6.43 6.24
N SER A 166 4.11 6.80 5.57
CA SER A 166 5.23 7.52 6.20
C SER A 166 4.81 8.91 6.67
N ARG A 167 3.93 9.61 5.95
CA ARG A 167 3.35 10.88 6.39
C ARG A 167 2.49 10.73 7.65
N ARG A 168 1.77 9.62 7.80
CA ARG A 168 0.94 9.34 8.98
C ARG A 168 1.74 8.97 10.23
N LEU A 169 2.92 8.36 10.06
CA LEU A 169 3.87 8.16 11.17
C LEU A 169 4.39 9.48 11.74
N GLY A 170 4.41 10.54 10.93
CA GLY A 170 4.99 11.82 11.29
C GLY A 170 6.52 11.80 11.26
N ASP A 171 7.12 12.87 11.78
CA ASP A 171 8.57 13.08 11.76
C ASP A 171 9.25 12.37 12.93
N VAL A 172 9.16 11.05 12.95
CA VAL A 172 10.00 10.19 13.79
C VAL A 172 11.41 10.20 13.20
N SER A 173 12.46 10.05 14.03
CA SER A 173 13.86 10.03 13.59
C SER A 173 14.07 9.22 12.30
N GLY A 174 14.68 9.84 11.28
CA GLY A 174 14.88 9.25 9.95
C GLY A 174 13.69 9.35 8.98
N GLY A 175 12.60 10.03 9.36
CA GLY A 175 11.41 10.21 8.54
C GLY A 175 11.65 10.95 7.23
N ALA A 176 12.39 12.06 7.29
CA ALA A 176 12.78 12.82 6.10
C ALA A 176 13.59 11.98 5.10
N GLU A 177 14.54 11.17 5.58
CA GLU A 177 15.35 10.31 4.70
C GLU A 177 14.51 9.23 4.03
N ARG A 178 13.65 8.55 4.80
CA ARG A 178 12.75 7.52 4.27
C ARG A 178 11.81 8.09 3.21
N VAL A 179 11.16 9.23 3.48
CA VAL A 179 10.28 9.91 2.51
C VAL A 179 11.05 10.30 1.25
N THR A 180 12.29 10.78 1.38
CA THR A 180 13.14 11.11 0.24
C THR A 180 13.41 9.88 -0.63
N ARG A 181 13.86 8.76 -0.02
CA ARG A 181 14.13 7.51 -0.75
C ARG A 181 12.87 6.97 -1.45
N LEU A 182 11.71 7.05 -0.80
CA LEU A 182 10.44 6.63 -1.40
C LEU A 182 10.04 7.50 -2.61
N HIS A 183 10.23 8.83 -2.52
CA HIS A 183 10.00 9.71 -3.66
C HIS A 183 10.96 9.46 -4.82
N LEU A 184 12.24 9.18 -4.53
CA LEU A 184 13.22 8.80 -5.57
C LEU A 184 12.83 7.48 -6.26
N ALA A 185 12.43 6.46 -5.49
CA ALA A 185 11.96 5.19 -6.05
C ALA A 185 10.69 5.37 -6.91
N MET A 186 9.74 6.18 -6.44
CA MET A 186 8.55 6.55 -7.21
C MET A 186 8.89 7.33 -8.49
N ALA A 187 9.86 8.26 -8.43
CA ALA A 187 10.32 9.02 -9.58
C ALA A 187 10.93 8.09 -10.65
N ASN A 188 11.76 7.12 -10.25
CA ASN A 188 12.27 6.10 -11.17
C ASN A 188 11.12 5.32 -11.84
N ALA A 189 10.12 4.89 -11.07
CA ALA A 189 8.95 4.20 -11.63
C ALA A 189 8.15 5.09 -12.61
N LEU A 190 8.00 6.39 -12.30
CA LEU A 190 7.33 7.37 -13.17
C LEU A 190 8.09 7.66 -14.45
N MET A 191 9.43 7.73 -14.41
CA MET A 191 10.25 7.89 -15.62
C MET A 191 9.97 6.76 -16.62
N GLN A 192 9.81 5.53 -16.13
CA GLN A 192 9.52 4.36 -16.96
C GLN A 192 8.05 4.27 -17.38
N ALA A 193 7.12 4.67 -16.51
CA ALA A 193 5.67 4.58 -16.78
C ALA A 193 5.12 5.70 -17.67
N GLU A 194 5.61 6.93 -17.47
CA GLU A 194 5.04 8.16 -18.03
C GLU A 194 6.06 9.01 -18.81
N GLY A 195 7.35 8.68 -18.72
CA GLY A 195 8.42 9.38 -19.42
C GLY A 195 8.96 10.62 -18.71
N TYR A 196 10.11 11.10 -19.18
CA TYR A 196 10.90 12.17 -18.55
C TYR A 196 10.26 13.57 -18.55
N ARG A 197 9.15 13.76 -19.26
CA ARG A 197 8.42 15.05 -19.33
C ARG A 197 7.13 15.05 -18.52
N SER A 198 6.85 14.00 -17.76
CA SER A 198 5.64 13.91 -16.94
C SER A 198 5.64 15.02 -15.87
N GLU A 199 4.54 15.75 -15.77
CA GLU A 199 4.32 16.72 -14.69
C GLU A 199 4.36 16.04 -13.31
N ARG A 200 3.81 14.83 -13.23
CA ARG A 200 3.80 14.02 -12.01
C ARG A 200 5.20 13.62 -11.59
N LEU A 201 6.08 13.30 -12.55
CA LEU A 201 7.50 13.07 -12.28
C LEU A 201 8.16 14.32 -11.69
N GLY A 202 7.95 15.48 -12.32
CA GLY A 202 8.51 16.75 -11.83
C GLY A 202 8.09 17.08 -10.40
N LYS A 203 6.80 16.91 -10.08
CA LYS A 203 6.29 17.08 -8.72
C LYS A 203 6.91 16.08 -7.73
N THR A 204 7.05 14.82 -8.12
CA THR A 204 7.62 13.77 -7.26
C THR A 204 9.09 14.05 -6.94
N LEU A 205 9.87 14.53 -7.91
CA LEU A 205 11.27 14.91 -7.70
C LEU A 205 11.42 16.16 -6.84
N GLU A 206 10.51 17.14 -6.99
CA GLU A 206 10.49 18.31 -6.12
C GLU A 206 10.12 17.95 -4.68
N ASP A 207 9.15 17.06 -4.48
CA ASP A 207 8.82 16.53 -3.16
C ASP A 207 10.03 15.80 -2.53
N ALA A 208 10.81 15.05 -3.33
CA ALA A 208 12.06 14.43 -2.90
C ALA A 208 13.08 15.48 -2.43
N ARG A 209 13.23 16.58 -3.17
CA ARG A 209 14.17 17.68 -2.86
C ARG A 209 13.80 18.38 -1.56
N LEU A 210 12.51 18.67 -1.38
CA LEU A 210 12.00 19.28 -0.14
C LEU A 210 12.15 18.36 1.08
N ALA A 211 12.02 17.05 0.90
CA ALA A 211 12.27 16.07 1.96
C ALA A 211 13.77 15.96 2.27
N ALA A 212 14.64 15.89 1.25
CA ALA A 212 16.09 15.77 1.42
C ALA A 212 16.71 16.97 2.14
N ALA A 213 16.20 18.18 1.89
CA ALA A 213 16.64 19.40 2.57
C ALA A 213 16.40 19.38 4.09
N LYS A 214 15.54 18.48 4.60
CA LYS A 214 15.31 18.27 6.04
C LYS A 214 16.18 17.17 6.63
N THR A 215 17.05 16.56 5.83
CA THR A 215 17.97 15.52 6.27
C THR A 215 19.36 16.10 6.50
N ALA A 216 20.14 15.47 7.37
CA ALA A 216 21.58 15.76 7.50
C ALA A 216 22.43 15.00 6.47
N SER A 217 21.82 14.13 5.65
CA SER A 217 22.52 13.29 4.68
C SER A 217 22.81 14.08 3.41
N VAL A 218 24.05 14.57 3.31
CA VAL A 218 24.53 15.27 2.10
C VAL A 218 24.51 14.34 0.88
N GLU A 219 24.86 13.07 1.07
CA GLU A 219 24.78 12.04 0.02
C GLU A 219 23.36 11.96 -0.58
N LEU A 220 22.35 11.89 0.28
CA LEU A 220 20.96 11.80 -0.18
C LEU A 220 20.49 13.10 -0.86
N GLN A 221 20.97 14.27 -0.44
CA GLN A 221 20.71 15.52 -1.13
C GLN A 221 21.34 15.54 -2.54
N CYS A 222 22.57 15.04 -2.68
CA CYS A 222 23.24 14.87 -3.97
C CYS A 222 22.49 13.88 -4.88
N ASP A 223 22.03 12.75 -4.35
CA ASP A 223 21.26 11.76 -5.11
C ASP A 223 19.98 12.36 -5.70
N VAL A 224 19.29 13.22 -4.94
CA VAL A 224 18.12 13.95 -5.44
C VAL A 224 18.50 14.93 -6.54
N ALA A 225 19.56 15.71 -6.35
CA ALA A 225 20.03 16.65 -7.37
C ALA A 225 20.39 15.94 -8.68
N LEU A 226 21.08 14.80 -8.60
CA LEU A 226 21.39 13.96 -9.76
C LEU A 226 20.13 13.39 -10.42
N SER A 227 19.16 12.94 -9.64
CA SER A 227 17.89 12.38 -10.13
C SER A 227 17.01 13.41 -10.87
N LEU A 228 17.20 14.70 -10.61
CA LEU A 228 16.51 15.80 -11.30
C LEU A 228 17.06 16.09 -12.71
N ALA A 229 18.32 15.70 -12.99
CA ALA A 229 18.99 16.02 -14.26
C ALA A 229 18.22 15.54 -15.50
N PRO A 230 17.74 14.28 -15.58
CA PRO A 230 17.03 13.80 -16.76
C PRO A 230 15.72 14.55 -17.02
N PHE A 231 15.02 14.94 -15.95
CA PHE A 231 13.78 15.71 -16.03
C PHE A 231 14.02 17.13 -16.53
N PHE A 232 15.00 17.83 -15.96
CA PHE A 232 15.34 19.20 -16.39
C PHE A 232 15.84 19.24 -17.83
N TYR A 233 16.67 18.27 -18.23
CA TYR A 233 17.10 18.12 -19.61
C TYR A 233 15.92 17.92 -20.56
N ALA A 234 15.04 16.96 -20.26
CA ALA A 234 13.89 16.62 -21.10
C ALA A 234 12.85 17.75 -21.22
N THR A 235 12.78 18.63 -20.22
CA THR A 235 11.88 19.79 -20.18
C THR A 235 12.52 21.10 -20.66
N GLY A 236 13.80 21.07 -21.07
CA GLY A 236 14.52 22.25 -21.57
C GLY A 236 14.97 23.23 -20.49
N ARG A 237 14.91 22.83 -19.22
CA ARG A 237 15.25 23.61 -18.03
C ARG A 237 16.71 23.38 -17.59
N ASN A 238 17.63 23.32 -18.54
CA ASN A 238 19.04 23.02 -18.27
C ASN A 238 19.72 24.05 -17.36
N HIS A 239 19.32 25.32 -17.46
CA HIS A 239 19.87 26.37 -16.59
C HIS A 239 19.50 26.11 -15.12
N ASP A 240 18.25 25.76 -14.84
CA ASP A 240 17.79 25.42 -13.49
C ASP A 240 18.56 24.23 -12.90
N TYR A 241 18.91 23.25 -13.73
CA TYR A 241 19.76 22.14 -13.29
C TYR A 241 21.19 22.58 -12.94
N LEU A 242 21.79 23.45 -13.75
CA LEU A 242 23.14 23.97 -13.47
C LEU A 242 23.16 24.78 -12.16
N THR A 243 22.17 25.64 -11.95
CA THR A 243 22.02 26.38 -10.68
C THR A 243 21.91 25.43 -9.49
N LEU A 244 21.06 24.40 -9.60
CA LEU A 244 20.93 23.40 -8.54
C LEU A 244 22.24 22.63 -8.28
N ALA A 245 22.97 22.27 -9.32
CA ALA A 245 24.25 21.56 -9.21
C ALA A 245 25.33 22.43 -8.55
N GLU A 246 25.39 23.71 -8.89
CA GLU A 246 26.30 24.69 -8.27
C GLU A 246 25.97 24.90 -6.79
N GLU A 247 24.69 25.06 -6.44
CA GLU A 247 24.23 25.15 -5.05
C GLU A 247 24.63 23.89 -4.25
N GLN A 248 24.43 22.71 -4.82
CA GLN A 248 24.78 21.46 -4.14
C GLN A 248 26.30 21.29 -3.97
N LEU A 249 27.10 21.66 -4.97
CA LEU A 249 28.56 21.67 -4.87
C LEU A 249 29.05 22.62 -3.77
N ALA A 250 28.48 23.82 -3.69
CA ALA A 250 28.79 24.78 -2.64
C ALA A 250 28.47 24.22 -1.24
N ASN A 251 27.31 23.57 -1.08
CA ASN A 251 26.92 22.93 0.18
C ASN A 251 27.82 21.74 0.57
N CYS A 252 28.51 21.12 -0.40
CA CYS A 252 29.41 19.99 -0.18
C CYS A 252 30.90 20.39 -0.12
N ALA A 253 31.23 21.69 -0.21
CA ALA A 253 32.61 22.14 -0.39
C ALA A 253 33.56 21.65 0.72
N ASP A 254 33.08 21.61 1.97
CA ASP A 254 33.86 21.14 3.13
C ASP A 254 34.08 19.62 3.18
N LEU A 255 33.35 18.86 2.35
CA LEU A 255 33.41 17.39 2.26
C LEU A 255 34.22 16.91 1.04
N LEU A 256 34.58 17.82 0.13
CA LEU A 256 35.37 17.50 -1.06
C LEU A 256 36.86 17.54 -0.74
N PRO A 257 37.67 16.56 -1.22
CA PRO A 257 39.12 16.65 -1.12
C PRO A 257 39.63 17.95 -1.74
N THR A 258 40.60 18.62 -1.09
CA THR A 258 41.18 19.91 -1.52
C THR A 258 41.72 19.93 -2.95
N ALA A 259 41.97 18.76 -3.55
CA ALA A 259 42.36 18.61 -4.95
C ALA A 259 41.24 18.93 -5.96
N HIS A 260 39.96 18.91 -5.56
CA HIS A 260 38.83 19.24 -6.44
C HIS A 260 38.38 20.71 -6.37
N LEU A 261 38.71 21.41 -5.28
CA LEU A 261 38.35 22.83 -5.10
C LEU A 261 39.26 23.80 -5.86
N SER A 262 40.41 23.33 -6.36
CA SER A 262 41.41 24.18 -7.04
C SER A 262 41.21 24.29 -8.57
N GLY A 263 40.13 23.71 -9.10
CA GLY A 263 39.78 23.73 -10.53
C GLY A 263 38.36 24.22 -10.86
N LEU A 264 37.60 24.68 -9.86
CA LEU A 264 36.34 25.44 -10.01
C LEU A 264 36.64 26.94 -9.93
#